data_AF-A0A653Z2Z1-F1
#
_entry.id   AF-A0A653Z2Z1-F1
#
_cell.length_a   1.000
_cell.length_b   1.000
_cell.length_c   1.000
_cell.angle_alpha   90.00
_cell.angle_beta   90.00
_cell.angle_gamma   90.00
#
_symmetry.space_group_name_H-M   'P 1'
#
loop_
_entity.id
_entity.type
_entity.pdbx_description
1 polymer ?
#
loop_
_entity_poly.entity_id
_entity_poly.type
_entity_poly.pdbx_seq_one_letter_code
_entity_poly.pdbx_strand_id
1 'polypeptide(L)' 'MPESSIEKYRSKLPDVLLGYWRDEGWCSYAGGLLWIVNPEPFKVMLDMWLQSSCRFVVCLR' A
#
# COMPACT_ATOMS: atom_id res chain seq x y z
N MET A 1 14.03 -1.74 -2.15
CA MET A 1 13.31 -0.63 -1.46
C MET A 1 14.04 -0.25 -0.18
N PRO A 2 13.92 0.99 0.33
CA PRO A 2 14.53 1.35 1.62
C PRO A 2 13.83 0.65 2.79
N GLU A 3 14.62 0.10 3.72
CA GLU A 3 14.10 -0.62 4.89
C GLU A 3 13.22 0.26 5.80
N SER A 4 13.47 1.56 5.84
CA SER A 4 12.66 2.53 6.60
C SER A 4 11.20 2.56 6.12
N SER A 5 10.96 2.38 4.82
CA SER A 5 9.60 2.24 4.29
C SER A 5 8.98 0.91 4.71
N ILE A 6 9.72 -0.19 4.68
CA ILE A 6 9.22 -1.52 5.07
C ILE A 6 8.82 -1.53 6.54
N GLU A 7 9.66 -1.00 7.43
CA GLU A 7 9.40 -0.96 8.87
C GLU A 7 8.13 -0.13 9.20
N LYS A 8 7.90 0.97 8.46
CA LYS A 8 6.68 1.80 8.60
C LYS A 8 5.38 1.04 8.32
N TYR A 9 5.45 -0.01 7.49
CA TYR A 9 4.28 -0.82 7.11
C TYR A 9 4.23 -2.19 7.78
N ARG A 10 5.21 -2.53 8.63
CA ARG A 10 5.30 -3.81 9.35
C ARG A 10 4.08 -4.14 10.21
N SER A 11 3.46 -3.14 10.82
CA SER A 11 2.24 -3.30 11.63
C SER A 11 0.93 -3.13 10.84
N LYS A 12 1.01 -2.82 9.54
CA LYS A 12 -0.15 -2.51 8.69
C LYS A 12 -0.38 -3.56 7.61
N LEU A 13 0.68 -4.22 7.15
CA LEU A 13 0.67 -5.21 6.09
C LEU A 13 1.20 -6.55 6.61
N PRO A 14 0.70 -7.68 6.09
CA PRO A 14 1.27 -8.99 6.39
C PRO A 14 2.75 -9.09 5.98
N ASP A 15 3.54 -9.83 6.76
CA ASP A 15 4.98 -10.02 6.52
C ASP A 15 5.29 -10.58 5.12
N VAL A 16 4.40 -11.41 4.57
CA VAL A 16 4.54 -11.98 3.22
C VAL A 16 4.58 -10.88 2.15
N LEU A 17 3.73 -9.86 2.27
CA LEU A 17 3.68 -8.76 1.31
C LEU A 17 4.93 -7.87 1.42
N LEU A 18 5.41 -7.67 2.64
CA LEU A 18 6.64 -6.93 2.90
C LEU A 18 7.88 -7.68 2.37
N GLY A 19 7.84 -9.02 2.36
CA GLY A 19 8.81 -9.86 1.67
C GLY A 19 8.86 -9.53 0.17
N TYR A 20 7.73 -9.56 -0.51
CA TYR A 20 7.67 -9.18 -1.94
C TYR A 20 8.20 -7.78 -2.21
N TRP A 21 7.91 -6.80 -1.34
CA TRP A 21 8.43 -5.43 -1.49
C TRP A 21 9.94 -5.34 -1.32
N ARG A 22 10.52 -6.21 -0.49
CA ARG A 22 11.97 -6.29 -0.28
C ARG A 22 12.65 -6.89 -1.51
N ASP A 23 12.10 -8.00 -2.01
CA ASP A 23 12.72 -8.82 -3.03
C ASP A 23 12.55 -8.22 -4.44
N GLU A 24 11.34 -7.75 -4.76
CA GLU A 24 10.97 -7.29 -6.11
C GLU A 24 10.96 -5.76 -6.24
N GLY A 25 10.89 -5.04 -5.11
CA GLY A 25 10.83 -3.59 -5.07
C GLY A 25 9.54 -3.00 -5.68
N TRP A 26 9.64 -1.80 -6.24
CA TRP A 26 8.53 -1.19 -6.98
C TRP A 26 8.53 -1.69 -8.41
N CYS A 27 7.82 -2.79 -8.64
CA CYS A 27 7.75 -3.43 -9.93
C CYS A 27 6.31 -3.47 -10.46
N SER A 28 6.22 -3.66 -11.77
CA SER A 28 4.96 -3.89 -12.46
C SER A 28 4.86 -5.37 -12.85
N TYR A 29 3.68 -5.94 -12.70
CA TYR A 29 3.38 -7.33 -13.03
C TYR A 29 2.43 -7.40 -14.23
N ALA A 30 2.49 -8.54 -14.92
CA ALA A 30 1.62 -8.88 -16.05
C ALA A 30 1.56 -7.77 -17.13
N GLY A 31 2.72 -7.21 -17.49
CA GLY A 31 2.81 -6.17 -18.51
C GLY A 31 2.23 -4.81 -18.11
N GLY A 32 2.14 -4.52 -16.81
CA GLY A 32 1.62 -3.25 -16.31
C GLY A 32 0.16 -3.27 -15.86
N LEU A 33 -0.42 -4.46 -15.65
CA LEU A 33 -1.75 -4.60 -15.08
C LEU A 33 -1.78 -4.36 -13.57
N LEU A 34 -0.67 -4.66 -12.89
CA LEU A 34 -0.54 -4.51 -11.44
C LEU A 34 0.79 -3.83 -11.12
N TRP A 35 0.78 -2.94 -10.13
CA TRP A 35 1.94 -2.15 -9.75
C TRP A 35 2.08 -2.13 -8.23
N ILE A 36 3.28 -2.46 -7.76
CA ILE A 36 3.67 -2.21 -6.38
C ILE A 36 4.32 -0.81 -6.35
N VAL A 37 3.68 0.12 -5.66
CA VAL A 37 4.13 1.53 -5.57
C VAL A 37 4.19 1.98 -4.11
N ASN A 38 4.91 3.08 -3.83
CA ASN A 38 4.84 3.72 -2.53
C ASN A 38 3.41 4.23 -2.28
N PRO A 39 2.71 3.78 -1.22
CA PRO A 39 1.36 4.27 -0.92
C PRO A 39 1.34 5.66 -0.24
N GLU A 40 2.46 6.19 0.25
CA GLU A 40 2.51 7.51 0.91
C GLU A 40 1.90 8.68 0.11
N PRO A 41 2.29 8.92 -1.15
CA PRO A 41 1.75 10.03 -1.93
C PRO A 41 0.25 9.88 -2.20
N PHE A 42 -0.26 8.65 -2.22
CA PHE A 42 -1.67 8.38 -2.49
C PHE A 42 -2.54 8.50 -1.24
N LYS A 43 -1.96 8.59 -0.03
CA LYS A 43 -2.72 8.61 1.23
C LYS A 43 -3.76 9.72 1.27
N VAL A 44 -3.39 10.93 0.86
CA VAL A 44 -4.30 12.10 0.90
C VAL A 44 -5.49 11.90 -0.05
N MET A 45 -5.22 11.43 -1.26
CA MET A 45 -6.27 11.15 -2.25
C MET A 45 -7.17 9.99 -1.81
N LEU A 46 -6.57 8.93 -1.24
CA LEU A 46 -7.29 7.78 -0.71
C LEU A 46 -8.19 8.19 0.47
N ASP A 47 -7.69 9.02 1.38
CA ASP A 47 -8.47 9.54 2.51
C ASP A 47 -9.67 10.37 2.01
N MET A 48 -9.50 11.23 1.00
CA MET A 48 -10.61 12.00 0.39
C MET A 48 -11.65 11.10 -0.28
N TRP A 49 -11.19 10.08 -1.02
CA TRP A 49 -12.08 9.12 -1.68
C TRP A 49 -12.87 8.30 -0.65
N LEU A 50 -12.18 7.82 0.38
CA LEU A 50 -12.79 7.04 1.46
C LEU A 50 -13.79 7.86 2.28
N GLN A 51 -13.49 9.13 2.57
CA GLN A 51 -14.42 10.06 3.24
C GLN A 51 -15.73 10.25 2.46
N SER A 52 -15.65 10.25 1.13
CA SER A 52 -16.84 10.37 0.27
C SER A 52 -17.62 9.06 0.18
N SER A 53 -16.94 7.92 0.33
CA SER A 53 -17.52 6.57 0.34
C SER A 53 -18.07 6.14 1.71
N CYS A 54 -17.93 6.97 2.76
CA CYS A 54 -18.51 6.76 4.09
C CYS A 54 -20.04 6.86 4.09
N ARG A 55 -20.67 5.94 3.35
CA ARG A 55 -21.94 5.32 3.72
C ARG A 55 -21.79 3.81 3.92
N PHE A 56 -20.76 3.14 3.40
CA PHE A 56 -20.57 1.70 3.63
C PHE A 56 -19.08 1.30 3.55
N VAL A 57 -18.54 0.73 4.65
CA VAL A 57 -17.35 -0.16 4.70
C VAL A 57 -16.02 0.57 4.46
N VAL A 58 -15.09 0.82 5.39
CA VAL A 58 -14.56 0.05 6.53
C VAL A 58 -14.04 1.06 7.57
N CYS A 59 -14.65 1.09 8.75
CA CYS A 59 -14.03 1.69 9.93
C CYS A 59 -13.11 0.61 10.53
N LEU A 60 -11.89 0.48 10.01
CA LEU A 60 -10.82 -0.25 10.68
C LEU A 60 -10.17 0.72 11.66
N ARG A 61 -10.75 0.74 12.85
CA ARG A 61 -10.16 1.30 14.05
C ARG A 61 -9.04 0.39 14.54
#